data_AF-A0AAD6JR50-F1
#
_entry.id   AF-A0AAD6JR50-F1
#
_cell.length_a   1.000
_cell.length_b   1.000
_cell.length_c   1.000
_cell.angle_alpha   90.00
_cell.angle_beta   90.00
_cell.angle_gamma   90.00
#
_symmetry.space_group_name_H-M   'P 1'
#
loop_
_entity.id
_entity.type
_entity.pdbx_description
1 polymer ?
#
loop_
_entity_poly.entity_id
_entity_poly.type
_entity_poly.pdbx_seq_one_letter_code
_entity_poly.pdbx_strand_id
1 'polypeptide(L)'
;MKVLFPTLIKWVGKAGEKLHGQLASEIRTVVREEGGVTFQALDKMILTKSVVFEALRIEPPVPFQYGKARENIVVHSHDAAFEIKKGSRFVGDGEKLLKYVYWSNGRETEDPTAENKQCPGKDLVLLVSRVFLVEFFLRYDTFTVETAKALALGSTVTFTSLIKATTV
;
A
#
# COMPACT_ATOMS: atom_id res chain seq x y z
N MET A 1 7.24 -5.76 10.45
CA MET A 1 6.12 -5.39 9.55
C MET A 1 4.76 -5.69 10.19
N LYS A 2 4.41 -5.02 11.30
CA LYS A 2 3.15 -5.29 12.04
C LYS A 2 1.93 -4.47 11.54
N VAL A 3 2.14 -3.56 10.58
CA VAL A 3 1.10 -2.67 10.05
C VAL A 3 0.85 -2.96 8.57
N LEU A 4 1.90 -2.84 7.74
CA LEU A 4 1.82 -2.98 6.28
C LEU A 4 1.10 -4.26 5.81
N PHE A 5 1.60 -5.44 6.18
CA PHE A 5 1.04 -6.70 5.70
C PHE A 5 -0.34 -7.04 6.29
N PRO A 6 -0.59 -6.82 7.60
CA PRO A 6 -1.95 -6.93 8.13
C PRO A 6 -2.94 -6.01 7.42
N THR A 7 -2.59 -4.74 7.16
CA THR A 7 -3.45 -3.82 6.42
C THR A 7 -3.70 -4.32 5.00
N LEU A 8 -2.69 -4.85 4.31
CA LEU A 8 -2.84 -5.42 2.98
C LEU A 8 -3.79 -6.62 2.97
N ILE A 9 -3.57 -7.61 3.83
CA ILE A 9 -4.46 -8.79 3.96
C ILE A 9 -5.87 -8.37 4.38
N LYS A 10 -6.01 -7.38 5.27
CA LYS A 10 -7.33 -6.87 5.67
C LYS A 10 -8.13 -6.40 4.47
N TRP A 11 -7.55 -5.56 3.62
CA TRP A 11 -8.27 -4.98 2.48
C TRP A 11 -8.51 -6.01 1.38
N VAL A 12 -7.54 -6.89 1.11
CA VAL A 12 -7.73 -8.00 0.17
C VAL A 12 -8.84 -8.94 0.67
N GLY A 13 -8.76 -9.40 1.93
CA GLY A 13 -9.75 -10.31 2.51
C GLY A 13 -11.15 -9.74 2.57
N LYS A 14 -11.29 -8.42 2.80
CA LYS A 14 -12.60 -7.73 2.75
C LYS A 14 -13.17 -7.58 1.35
N ALA A 15 -12.33 -7.59 0.30
CA ALA A 15 -12.79 -7.54 -1.08
C ALA A 15 -13.41 -8.87 -1.55
N GLY A 16 -13.03 -9.98 -0.92
CA GLY A 16 -13.70 -11.27 -1.05
C GLY A 16 -13.29 -12.10 -2.26
N GLU A 17 -13.93 -13.27 -2.40
CA GLU A 17 -13.49 -14.36 -3.28
C GLU A 17 -13.35 -13.98 -4.75
N LYS A 18 -14.18 -13.04 -5.22
CA LYS A 18 -14.09 -12.56 -6.61
C LYS A 18 -12.73 -11.94 -6.90
N LEU A 19 -12.25 -11.03 -6.02
CA LEU A 19 -10.92 -10.43 -6.18
C LEU A 19 -9.82 -11.48 -5.98
N HIS A 20 -10.00 -12.38 -5.00
CA HIS A 20 -9.05 -13.47 -4.74
C HIS A 20 -8.81 -14.33 -5.99
N GLY A 21 -9.90 -14.75 -6.65
CA GLY A 21 -9.82 -15.54 -7.88
C GLY A 21 -9.16 -14.79 -9.04
N GLN A 22 -9.42 -13.48 -9.18
CA GLN A 22 -8.76 -12.65 -10.19
C GLN A 22 -7.25 -12.51 -9.92
N LEU A 23 -6.85 -12.28 -8.67
CA LEU A 23 -5.44 -12.21 -8.27
C LEU A 23 -4.74 -13.56 -8.48
N ALA A 24 -5.33 -14.65 -8.01
CA ALA A 24 -4.78 -15.99 -8.19
C ALA A 24 -4.59 -16.34 -9.67
N SER A 25 -5.59 -16.02 -10.51
CA SER A 25 -5.54 -16.25 -11.95
C SER A 25 -4.42 -15.43 -12.62
N GLU A 26 -4.35 -14.11 -12.38
CA GLU A 26 -3.29 -13.25 -12.91
C GLU A 26 -1.90 -13.76 -12.49
N ILE A 27 -1.70 -13.96 -11.18
CA ILE A 27 -0.41 -14.32 -10.61
C ILE A 27 0.09 -15.65 -11.16
N ARG A 28 -0.73 -16.70 -11.12
CA ARG A 28 -0.30 -18.04 -11.57
C ARG A 28 -0.08 -18.11 -13.07
N THR A 29 -0.90 -17.39 -13.85
CA THR A 29 -0.73 -17.31 -15.31
C THR A 29 0.62 -16.66 -15.63
N VAL A 30 0.89 -15.48 -15.06
CA VAL A 30 2.13 -14.75 -15.33
C VAL A 30 3.36 -15.51 -14.83
N VAL A 31 3.30 -16.12 -13.64
CA VAL A 31 4.43 -16.92 -13.12
C VAL A 31 4.73 -18.11 -14.02
N ARG A 32 3.69 -18.77 -14.58
CA ARG A 32 3.87 -19.88 -15.53
C ARG A 32 4.49 -19.42 -16.84
N GLU A 33 4.01 -18.31 -17.40
CA GLU A 33 4.51 -17.77 -18.67
C GLU A 33 5.97 -17.28 -18.56
N GLU A 34 6.34 -16.69 -17.42
CA GLU A 34 7.68 -16.15 -17.18
C GLU A 34 8.66 -17.16 -16.56
N GLY A 35 8.18 -18.36 -16.22
CA GLY A 35 9.00 -19.43 -15.62
C GLY A 35 9.43 -19.18 -14.17
N GLY A 36 8.75 -18.29 -13.45
CA GLY A 36 9.02 -18.00 -12.04
C GLY A 36 8.63 -16.60 -11.58
N VAL A 37 8.87 -16.30 -10.30
CA VAL A 37 8.67 -14.97 -9.71
C VAL A 37 9.91 -14.11 -9.97
N THR A 38 9.90 -13.37 -11.08
CA THR A 38 10.97 -12.43 -11.49
C THR A 38 10.47 -10.99 -11.49
N PHE A 39 11.36 -10.00 -11.61
CA PHE A 39 10.93 -8.60 -11.79
C PHE A 39 10.06 -8.41 -13.03
N GLN A 40 10.40 -9.08 -14.14
CA GLN A 40 9.61 -9.07 -15.37
C GLN A 40 8.21 -9.64 -15.15
N ALA A 41 8.10 -10.75 -14.42
CA ALA A 41 6.82 -11.33 -14.03
C ALA A 41 6.00 -10.36 -13.18
N LEU A 42 6.60 -9.77 -12.15
CA LEU A 42 5.91 -8.80 -11.30
C LEU A 42 5.34 -7.65 -12.12
N ASP A 43 6.11 -7.09 -13.07
CA ASP A 43 5.68 -5.96 -13.90
C ASP A 43 4.53 -6.26 -14.86
N LYS A 44 4.33 -7.54 -15.23
CA LYS A 44 3.14 -7.99 -15.97
C LYS A 44 1.89 -8.15 -15.09
N MET A 45 2.02 -8.20 -13.76
CA MET A 45 0.89 -8.36 -12.82
C MET A 45 0.23 -7.00 -12.48
N ILE A 46 -0.58 -6.50 -13.41
CA ILE A 46 -1.17 -5.17 -13.34
C ILE A 46 -2.16 -5.05 -12.16
N LEU A 47 -3.03 -6.04 -11.96
CA LEU A 47 -4.00 -6.05 -10.87
C LEU A 47 -3.30 -6.15 -9.52
N THR A 48 -2.31 -7.04 -9.39
CA THR A 48 -1.53 -7.20 -8.16
C THR A 48 -0.83 -5.89 -7.79
N LYS A 49 -0.21 -5.19 -8.76
CA LYS A 49 0.38 -3.86 -8.58
C LYS A 49 -0.67 -2.84 -8.12
N SER A 50 -1.84 -2.82 -8.76
CA SER A 50 -2.93 -1.90 -8.42
C SER A 50 -3.47 -2.14 -7.00
N VAL A 51 -3.63 -3.39 -6.57
CA VAL A 51 -4.12 -3.74 -5.23
C VAL A 51 -3.16 -3.27 -4.14
N VAL A 52 -1.84 -3.41 -4.36
CA VAL A 52 -0.84 -2.88 -3.41
C VAL A 52 -0.93 -1.37 -3.28
N PHE A 53 -1.02 -0.65 -4.40
CA PHE A 53 -1.18 0.82 -4.35
C PHE A 53 -2.46 1.25 -3.66
N GLU A 54 -3.57 0.55 -3.94
CA GLU A 54 -4.85 0.89 -3.33
C GLU A 54 -4.86 0.66 -1.82
N ALA A 55 -4.24 -0.43 -1.35
CA ALA A 55 -4.08 -0.68 0.08
C ALA A 55 -3.23 0.40 0.78
N LEU A 56 -2.14 0.85 0.15
CA LEU A 56 -1.29 1.94 0.65
C LEU A 56 -1.99 3.30 0.61
N ARG A 57 -2.92 3.50 -0.34
CA ARG A 57 -3.68 4.74 -0.49
C ARG A 57 -4.83 4.84 0.51
N ILE A 58 -5.61 3.76 0.68
CA ILE A 58 -6.79 3.75 1.54
C ILE A 58 -6.39 3.79 3.02
N GLU A 59 -5.25 3.18 3.37
CA GLU A 59 -4.76 3.13 4.74
C GLU A 59 -3.22 3.16 4.76
N PRO A 60 -2.63 4.37 4.65
CA PRO A 60 -1.18 4.51 4.71
C PRO A 60 -0.65 4.00 6.06
N PRO A 61 0.41 3.16 6.08
CA PRO A 61 0.95 2.60 7.33
C PRO A 61 1.46 3.66 8.31
N VAL A 62 1.82 4.84 7.81
CA VAL A 62 2.23 6.02 8.58
C VAL A 62 1.33 7.18 8.16
N PRO A 63 0.21 7.42 8.88
CA PRO A 63 -0.82 8.35 8.43
C PRO A 63 -0.45 9.83 8.60
N PHE A 64 0.45 10.16 9.53
CA PHE A 64 0.77 11.55 9.88
C PHE A 64 2.13 11.99 9.34
N GLN A 65 2.15 13.13 8.66
CA GLN A 65 3.37 13.82 8.25
C GLN A 65 3.43 15.19 8.92
N TYR A 66 4.61 15.56 9.39
CA TYR A 66 4.84 16.81 10.11
C TYR A 66 5.89 17.67 9.41
N GLY A 67 5.67 18.98 9.46
CA GLY A 67 6.62 19.97 8.96
C GLY A 67 6.71 21.19 9.86
N LYS A 68 7.82 21.92 9.74
CA LYS A 68 8.02 23.24 10.37
C LYS A 68 8.29 24.25 9.26
N ALA A 69 7.51 25.32 9.21
CA ALA A 69 7.66 26.37 8.21
C ALA A 69 9.02 27.07 8.38
N ARG A 70 9.83 27.09 7.33
CA ARG A 70 11.16 27.77 7.32
C ARG A 70 11.05 29.27 7.02
N GLU A 71 9.94 29.67 6.41
CA GLU A 71 9.57 31.04 6.08
C GLU A 71 8.05 31.20 6.18
N ASN A 72 7.52 32.41 5.98
CA ASN A 72 6.08 32.61 5.88
C ASN A 72 5.59 31.99 4.57
N ILE A 73 4.61 31.10 4.64
CA ILE A 73 4.04 30.41 3.47
C ILE A 73 2.52 30.62 3.44
N VAL A 74 1.92 30.57 2.26
CA VAL A 74 0.46 30.51 2.09
C VAL A 74 0.10 29.13 1.61
N VAL A 75 -0.74 28.43 2.38
CA VAL A 75 -1.25 27.10 2.04
C VAL A 75 -2.68 27.22 1.53
N HIS A 76 -2.94 26.65 0.37
CA HIS A 76 -4.25 26.66 -0.28
C HIS A 76 -5.00 25.36 0.02
N SER A 77 -6.25 25.47 0.46
CA SER A 77 -7.22 24.37 0.45
C SER A 77 -7.98 24.37 -0.88
N HIS A 78 -9.07 23.60 -0.95
CA HIS A 78 -9.95 23.60 -2.13
C HIS A 78 -10.69 24.92 -2.36
N ASP A 79 -10.89 25.71 -1.31
CA ASP A 79 -11.81 26.84 -1.26
C ASP A 79 -11.25 28.07 -0.51
N ALA A 80 -10.09 27.94 0.14
CA ALA A 80 -9.49 29.00 0.95
C ALA A 80 -7.96 28.99 0.88
N ALA A 81 -7.35 30.03 1.45
CA ALA A 81 -5.91 30.16 1.59
C ALA A 81 -5.56 30.66 2.99
N PHE A 82 -4.52 30.10 3.59
CA PHE A 82 -4.11 30.36 4.97
C PHE A 82 -2.63 30.73 5.02
N GLU A 83 -2.30 31.83 5.67
CA GLU A 83 -0.90 32.19 5.93
C GLU A 83 -0.38 31.43 7.16
N ILE A 84 0.71 30.68 6.97
CA ILE A 84 1.46 30.03 8.04
C ILE A 84 2.77 30.78 8.23
N LYS A 85 2.95 31.39 9.42
CA LYS A 85 4.16 32.12 9.76
C LYS A 85 5.38 31.21 9.94
N LYS A 86 6.56 31.74 9.66
CA LYS A 86 7.85 31.10 9.92
C LYS A 86 7.92 30.57 11.35
N GLY A 87 8.37 29.33 11.49
CA GLY A 87 8.54 28.67 12.78
C GLY A 87 7.32 27.86 13.24
N SER A 88 6.15 28.07 12.65
CA SER A 88 4.94 27.28 12.94
C SER A 88 5.12 25.82 12.52
N ARG A 89 4.52 24.91 13.30
CA ARG A 89 4.41 23.49 12.95
C ARG A 89 3.08 23.25 12.23
N PHE A 90 3.12 22.38 11.25
CA PHE A 90 1.93 21.91 10.56
C PHE A 90 1.95 20.38 10.49
N VAL A 91 0.76 19.80 10.47
CA VAL A 91 0.51 18.37 10.30
C VAL A 91 -0.44 18.23 9.12
N GLY A 92 -0.16 17.27 8.25
CA GLY A 92 -1.08 16.86 7.21
C GLY A 92 -1.63 15.48 7.56
N ASP A 93 -2.95 15.35 7.53
CA ASP A 93 -3.58 14.10 7.15
C ASP A 93 -3.56 14.09 5.63
N GLY A 94 -2.90 13.12 5.00
CA GLY A 94 -2.88 13.01 3.55
C GLY A 94 -4.29 12.83 2.99
N GLU A 95 -5.02 13.92 2.69
CA GLU A 95 -6.41 13.83 2.28
C GLU A 95 -6.62 13.95 0.76
N LYS A 96 -7.39 12.95 0.30
CA LYS A 96 -8.39 12.93 -0.78
C LYS A 96 -7.89 13.13 -2.22
N LEU A 97 -8.01 12.01 -2.96
CA LEU A 97 -8.10 11.83 -4.42
C LEU A 97 -6.84 11.34 -5.16
N LEU A 98 -6.54 10.03 -5.06
CA LEU A 98 -6.10 9.08 -6.12
C LEU A 98 -4.93 9.43 -7.11
N LYS A 99 -4.53 10.69 -7.32
CA LYS A 99 -3.21 11.15 -7.80
C LYS A 99 -2.18 11.33 -6.66
N TYR A 100 -2.61 11.10 -5.42
CA TYR A 100 -1.88 11.35 -4.18
C TYR A 100 -1.61 10.07 -3.38
N VAL A 101 -0.88 9.11 -3.96
CA VAL A 101 -0.29 8.01 -3.18
C VAL A 101 0.96 8.57 -2.49
N TYR A 102 0.82 8.98 -1.22
CA TYR A 102 1.86 9.63 -0.40
C TYR A 102 2.32 8.79 0.80
N TRP A 103 2.10 7.47 0.78
CA TRP A 103 2.54 6.57 1.86
C TRP A 103 4.04 6.71 2.16
N SER A 104 4.83 7.08 1.14
CA SER A 104 6.27 7.29 1.20
C SER A 104 6.69 8.71 1.59
N ASN A 105 5.77 9.60 2.00
CA ASN A 105 6.04 11.02 2.25
C ASN A 105 6.53 11.79 1.00
N GLY A 106 5.98 11.45 -0.17
CA GLY A 106 6.24 12.06 -1.46
C GLY A 106 5.31 11.45 -2.52
N ARG A 107 5.29 11.99 -3.75
CA ARG A 107 4.49 11.37 -4.82
C ARG A 107 5.09 10.01 -5.18
N GLU A 108 4.24 9.01 -5.39
CA GLU A 108 4.69 7.70 -5.86
C GLU A 108 5.50 7.76 -7.17
N THR A 109 5.19 8.73 -8.05
CA THR A 109 5.89 8.96 -9.31
C THR A 109 7.24 9.68 -9.17
N GLU A 110 7.62 10.09 -7.96
CA GLU A 110 8.88 10.76 -7.66
C GLU A 110 9.80 9.82 -6.90
N ASP A 111 11.12 9.98 -7.08
CA ASP A 111 12.12 9.13 -6.46
C ASP A 111 12.69 9.74 -5.17
N PRO A 112 12.97 8.90 -4.16
CA PRO A 112 13.69 9.34 -2.99
C PRO A 112 15.11 9.76 -3.39
N THR A 113 15.56 10.91 -2.89
CA THR A 113 16.91 11.44 -3.14
C THR A 113 17.53 11.91 -1.83
N ALA A 114 18.83 12.15 -1.83
CA ALA A 114 19.51 12.75 -0.68
C ALA A 114 18.96 14.15 -0.33
N GLU A 115 18.35 14.83 -1.30
CA GLU A 115 17.84 16.20 -1.16
C GLU A 115 16.37 16.28 -0.72
N ASN A 116 15.67 15.14 -0.62
CA ASN A 116 14.28 15.10 -0.17
C ASN A 116 14.11 14.21 1.08
N LYS A 117 12.88 14.19 1.62
CA LYS A 117 12.53 13.42 2.82
C LYS A 117 11.54 12.29 2.52
N GLN A 118 11.52 11.84 1.27
CA GLN A 118 10.73 10.68 0.88
C GLN A 118 11.36 9.40 1.44
N CYS A 119 10.57 8.34 1.61
CA CYS A 119 11.02 7.06 2.12
C CYS A 119 12.15 6.50 1.24
N PRO A 120 13.38 6.32 1.77
CA PRO A 120 14.50 5.78 0.99
C PRO A 120 14.27 4.31 0.58
N GLY A 121 13.33 3.62 1.22
CA GLY A 121 12.92 2.26 0.88
C GLY A 121 11.66 2.19 0.03
N LYS A 122 11.26 3.26 -0.69
CA LYS A 122 10.03 3.32 -1.51
C LYS A 122 9.82 2.05 -2.33
N ASP A 123 10.77 1.76 -3.22
CA ASP A 123 10.65 0.64 -4.15
C ASP A 123 10.77 -0.72 -3.47
N LEU A 124 11.56 -0.80 -2.39
CA LEU A 124 11.68 -2.02 -1.59
C LEU A 124 10.35 -2.39 -0.93
N VAL A 125 9.64 -1.42 -0.35
CA VAL A 125 8.33 -1.66 0.29
C VAL A 125 7.29 -2.11 -0.73
N LEU A 126 7.27 -1.49 -1.91
CA LEU A 126 6.38 -1.91 -3.00
C LEU A 126 6.72 -3.31 -3.48
N LEU A 127 8.01 -3.61 -3.67
CA LEU A 127 8.48 -4.93 -4.07
C LEU A 127 8.03 -6.00 -3.08
N VAL A 128 8.33 -5.84 -1.78
CA VAL A 128 7.97 -6.86 -0.79
C VAL A 128 6.47 -7.00 -0.61
N SER A 129 5.70 -5.93 -0.82
CA SER A 129 4.22 -5.99 -0.78
C SER A 129 3.65 -6.77 -1.95
N ARG A 130 4.20 -6.58 -3.16
CA ARG A 130 3.82 -7.35 -4.36
C ARG A 130 4.21 -8.82 -4.21
N VAL A 131 5.46 -9.09 -3.82
CA VAL A 131 5.95 -10.46 -3.59
C VAL A 131 5.14 -11.17 -2.52
N PHE A 132 4.75 -10.48 -1.45
CA PHE A 132 3.91 -11.04 -0.41
C PHE A 132 2.55 -11.53 -0.95
N LEU A 133 1.85 -10.74 -1.76
CA LEU A 133 0.60 -11.18 -2.39
C LEU A 133 0.81 -12.31 -3.39
N VAL A 134 1.89 -12.25 -4.16
CA VAL A 134 2.26 -13.32 -5.11
C VAL A 134 2.46 -14.64 -4.38
N GLU A 135 3.33 -14.69 -3.38
CA GLU A 135 3.57 -15.88 -2.57
C GLU A 135 2.29 -16.39 -1.90
N PHE A 136 1.42 -15.48 -1.48
CA PHE A 136 0.15 -15.83 -0.87
C PHE A 136 -0.78 -16.53 -1.87
N PHE A 137 -1.05 -15.93 -3.03
CA PHE A 137 -1.99 -16.47 -4.02
C PHE A 137 -1.41 -17.58 -4.91
N LEU A 138 -0.09 -17.78 -4.90
CA LEU A 138 0.52 -19.03 -5.38
C LEU A 138 0.16 -20.22 -4.49
N ARG A 139 -0.11 -19.99 -3.19
CA ARG A 139 -0.41 -21.05 -2.21
C ARG A 139 -1.89 -21.23 -1.90
N TYR A 140 -2.69 -20.18 -2.04
CA TYR A 140 -4.10 -20.17 -1.63
C TYR A 140 -5.01 -19.65 -2.75
N ASP A 141 -6.18 -20.27 -2.92
CA ASP A 141 -7.22 -19.84 -3.87
C ASP A 141 -8.07 -18.71 -3.28
N THR A 142 -8.44 -18.84 -2.01
CA THR A 142 -9.24 -17.86 -1.28
C THR A 142 -9.01 -18.00 0.22
N PHE A 143 -9.44 -16.99 0.97
CA PHE A 143 -9.33 -16.94 2.41
C PHE A 143 -10.40 -16.03 3.00
N THR A 144 -10.66 -16.17 4.29
CA THR A 144 -11.51 -15.27 5.06
C THR A 144 -10.77 -14.76 6.28
N VAL A 145 -11.09 -13.54 6.71
CA VAL A 145 -10.46 -12.90 7.87
C VAL A 145 -11.47 -12.24 8.77
N GLU A 146 -11.18 -12.26 10.06
CA GLU A 146 -11.75 -11.35 11.05
C GLU A 146 -10.77 -10.22 11.33
N THR A 147 -11.30 -9.01 11.48
CA THR A 147 -10.47 -7.80 11.61
C THR A 147 -10.90 -7.04 12.85
N ALA A 148 -9.94 -6.76 13.73
CA ALA A 148 -10.15 -5.93 14.91
C ALA A 148 -9.23 -4.71 14.87
N LYS A 149 -9.69 -3.60 15.46
CA LYS A 149 -8.83 -2.42 15.63
C LYS A 149 -7.74 -2.78 16.65
N ALA A 150 -6.47 -2.63 16.28
CA ALA A 150 -5.39 -2.89 17.22
C ALA A 150 -5.31 -1.79 18.29
N LEU A 151 -4.98 -2.16 19.53
CA LEU A 151 -4.87 -1.23 20.67
C LEU A 151 -3.73 -0.20 20.52
N ALA A 152 -2.73 -0.46 19.67
CA ALA A 152 -1.55 0.39 19.52
C ALA A 152 -1.33 0.88 18.07
N LEU A 153 -1.18 -0.04 17.12
CA LEU A 153 -0.77 0.31 15.76
C LEU A 153 -1.38 -0.66 14.73
N GLY A 154 -2.05 -0.13 13.72
CA GLY A 154 -2.61 -0.91 12.61
C GLY A 154 -3.89 -1.67 12.95
N SER A 155 -4.10 -2.79 12.25
CA SER A 155 -5.23 -3.69 12.45
C SER A 155 -4.75 -5.07 12.87
N THR A 156 -5.47 -5.71 13.79
CA THR A 156 -5.31 -7.15 14.04
C THR A 156 -6.13 -7.88 12.99
N VAL A 157 -5.50 -8.84 12.31
CA VAL A 157 -6.13 -9.66 11.28
C VAL A 157 -5.93 -11.12 11.63
N THR A 158 -7.04 -11.85 11.77
CA THR A 158 -7.06 -13.27 12.09
C THR A 158 -7.66 -14.01 10.91
N PHE A 159 -6.91 -14.95 10.33
CA PHE A 159 -7.46 -15.83 9.29
C PHE A 159 -8.46 -16.80 9.93
N THR A 160 -9.67 -16.86 9.36
CA THR A 160 -10.70 -17.82 9.76
C THR A 160 -10.82 -18.99 8.78
N SER A 161 -10.36 -18.81 7.54
CA SER A 161 -10.25 -19.87 6.53
C SER A 161 -9.10 -19.57 5.58
N LEU A 162 -8.42 -20.63 5.12
CA LEU A 162 -7.37 -20.62 4.10
C LEU A 162 -7.58 -21.82 3.18
N ILE A 163 -8.08 -21.58 1.98
CA ILE A 163 -8.29 -22.63 0.97
C ILE A 163 -7.04 -22.72 0.11
N LYS A 164 -6.33 -23.84 0.19
CA LYS A 164 -5.11 -24.07 -0.58
C LYS A 164 -5.40 -24.12 -2.09
N ALA A 165 -4.42 -23.67 -2.86
CA ALA A 165 -4.43 -23.79 -4.31
C ALA A 165 -4.51 -25.27 -4.72
N THR A 166 -5.47 -25.60 -5.59
CA THR A 166 -5.62 -26.97 -6.11
C THR A 166 -4.61 -27.28 -7.22
N THR A 167 -4.02 -26.26 -7.83
CA THR A 167 -3.01 -26.35 -8.90
C THR A 167 -2.14 -25.10 -8.91
N VAL A 168 -0.82 -25.28 -9.05
CA VAL A 168 0.18 -24.22 -9.24
C VAL A 168 0.62 -24.24 -10.71
#